data_AF-A0A3B8MYX4-F1
#
_entry.id   AF-A0A3B8MYX4-F1
#
_cell.length_a   1.000
_cell.length_b   1.000
_cell.length_c   1.000
_cell.angle_alpha   90.00
_cell.angle_beta   90.00
_cell.angle_gamma   90.00
#
_symmetry.space_group_name_H-M   'P 1'
#
loop_
_entity.id
_entity.type
_entity.pdbx_description
1 polymer ?
#
loop_
_entity_poly.entity_id
_entity_poly.type
_entity_poly.pdbx_seq_one_letter_code
_entity_poly.pdbx_strand_id
1 'polypeptide(L)'
;MKYIDLRSDTVTLPTQEMREAMYKAEVGDDVYGEDPTVRKLEEMAAEMLGKEAAMLVTSGTQGNQVSIMTHTHPGEEIIVEENCHIITYEVGGVGYLAGVQTKALKSNKGVLNP
;
A
#
# COMPACT_ATOMS: atom_id res chain seq x y z
N MET A 1 -31.19 -4.13 9.52
CA MET A 1 -30.86 -5.38 8.81
C MET A 1 -29.35 -5.55 8.82
N LYS A 2 -28.84 -6.75 9.16
CA LYS A 2 -27.43 -7.08 8.96
C LYS A 2 -27.32 -7.54 7.49
N TYR A 3 -26.65 -6.77 6.64
CA TYR A 3 -26.48 -7.11 5.23
C TYR A 3 -25.35 -8.12 5.07
N ILE A 4 -25.53 -9.08 4.17
CA ILE A 4 -24.41 -9.91 3.68
C ILE A 4 -23.77 -9.11 2.55
N ASP A 5 -22.61 -8.53 2.83
CA ASP A 5 -21.88 -7.67 1.89
C ASP A 5 -20.70 -8.42 1.28
N LEU A 6 -20.81 -8.79 0.00
CA LEU A 6 -19.80 -9.54 -0.76
C LEU A 6 -19.14 -8.66 -1.84
N ARG A 7 -19.22 -7.33 -1.72
CA ARG A 7 -18.67 -6.40 -2.73
C ARG A 7 -17.13 -6.39 -2.74
N SER A 8 -16.52 -6.40 -1.55
CA SER A 8 -15.07 -6.42 -1.33
C SER A 8 -14.80 -6.69 0.15
N ASP A 9 -13.63 -7.20 0.47
CA ASP A 9 -13.06 -7.27 1.82
C ASP A 9 -12.83 -5.88 2.46
N THR A 10 -12.64 -4.83 1.67
CA THR A 10 -12.50 -3.44 2.17
C THR A 10 -13.70 -2.92 2.97
N VAL A 11 -14.85 -3.60 2.91
CA VAL A 11 -16.06 -3.24 3.69
C VAL A 11 -15.98 -3.69 5.16
N THR A 12 -14.90 -4.36 5.57
CA THR A 12 -14.71 -4.78 6.97
C THR A 12 -14.77 -3.60 7.93
N LEU A 13 -15.36 -3.84 9.11
CA LEU A 13 -15.39 -2.88 10.21
C LEU A 13 -14.46 -3.34 11.35
N PRO A 14 -13.80 -2.41 12.07
CA PRO A 14 -12.99 -2.77 13.23
C PRO A 14 -13.79 -3.54 14.28
N THR A 15 -13.22 -4.65 14.79
CA THR A 15 -13.76 -5.43 15.91
C THR A 15 -13.68 -4.61 17.20
N GLN A 16 -14.30 -5.12 18.26
CA GLN A 16 -14.22 -4.46 19.56
C GLN A 16 -12.78 -4.43 20.09
N GLU A 17 -11.99 -5.50 19.95
CA GLU A 17 -10.58 -5.48 20.39
C GLU A 17 -9.76 -4.46 19.60
N MET A 18 -9.97 -4.34 18.28
CA MET A 18 -9.32 -3.31 17.47
C MET A 18 -9.67 -1.90 17.95
N ARG A 19 -10.93 -1.64 18.28
CA ARG A 19 -11.37 -0.33 18.80
C ARG A 19 -10.73 0.00 20.14
N GLU A 20 -10.61 -0.98 21.02
CA GLU A 20 -9.93 -0.79 22.30
C GLU A 20 -8.43 -0.58 22.15
N ALA A 21 -7.78 -1.30 21.22
CA ALA A 21 -6.37 -1.10 20.92
C ALA A 21 -6.12 0.31 20.35
N MET A 22 -6.94 0.78 19.41
CA MET A 22 -6.87 2.14 18.88
C MET A 22 -7.09 3.19 19.99
N TYR A 23 -8.07 2.99 20.88
CA TYR A 23 -8.35 3.92 21.97
C TYR A 23 -7.21 4.01 22.99
N LYS A 24 -6.47 2.91 23.22
CA LYS A 24 -5.39 2.83 24.20
C LYS A 24 -4.00 3.09 23.61
N ALA A 25 -3.88 3.28 22.30
CA ALA A 25 -2.60 3.48 21.64
C ALA A 25 -1.90 4.74 22.16
N GLU A 26 -0.61 4.63 22.46
CA GLU A 26 0.24 5.80 22.69
C GLU A 26 0.56 6.44 21.34
N VAL A 27 0.34 7.74 21.21
CA VAL A 27 0.49 8.48 19.96
C VAL A 27 1.46 9.62 20.12
N GLY A 28 2.04 10.07 19.01
CA GLY A 28 2.98 11.18 18.96
C GLY A 28 2.97 11.86 17.60
N ASP A 29 3.95 12.71 17.34
CA ASP A 29 4.12 13.32 16.02
C ASP A 29 4.99 12.43 15.14
N ASP A 30 4.36 11.76 14.18
CA ASP A 30 5.04 10.86 13.25
C ASP A 30 6.04 11.57 12.32
N VAL A 31 5.83 12.85 12.01
CA VAL A 31 6.78 13.63 11.19
C VAL A 31 8.12 13.80 11.90
N TYR A 32 8.10 13.90 13.23
CA TYR A 32 9.31 13.93 14.05
C TYR A 32 9.78 12.53 14.49
N GLY A 33 9.07 11.46 14.09
CA GLY A 33 9.38 10.09 14.49
C GLY A 33 9.07 9.79 15.96
N GLU A 34 8.14 10.53 16.56
CA GLU A 34 7.80 10.47 17.98
C GLU A 34 6.55 9.64 18.27
N ASP A 35 5.88 9.08 17.26
CA ASP A 35 4.74 8.18 17.48
C ASP A 35 5.20 6.73 17.77
N PRO A 36 5.06 6.24 19.01
CA PRO A 36 5.55 4.93 19.38
C PRO A 36 4.71 3.79 18.79
N THR A 37 3.44 4.03 18.47
CA THR A 37 2.55 3.02 17.89
C THR A 37 2.86 2.84 16.40
N VAL A 38 3.09 3.91 15.66
CA VAL A 38 3.52 3.85 14.25
C VAL A 38 4.86 3.14 14.14
N ARG A 39 5.86 3.57 14.92
CA ARG A 39 7.19 2.94 14.91
C ARG A 39 7.11 1.43 15.19
N LYS A 40 6.34 1.03 16.20
CA LYS A 40 6.15 -0.39 16.53
C LYS A 40 5.51 -1.18 15.38
N LEU A 41 4.53 -0.59 14.69
CA LEU A 41 3.89 -1.23 13.52
C LEU A 41 4.90 -1.42 12.39
N GLU A 42 5.71 -0.41 12.11
CA GLU A 42 6.74 -0.45 11.05
C GLU A 42 7.86 -1.44 11.38
N GLU A 43 8.38 -1.43 12.61
CA GLU A 43 9.40 -2.39 13.07
C GLU A 43 8.89 -3.84 12.94
N MET A 44 7.65 -4.09 13.39
CA MET A 44 7.02 -5.40 13.27
C MET A 44 6.84 -5.81 11.81
N ALA A 45 6.40 -4.90 10.92
CA ALA A 45 6.23 -5.19 9.51
C ALA A 45 7.57 -5.50 8.81
N ALA A 46 8.62 -4.74 9.14
CA ALA A 46 9.97 -4.96 8.63
C ALA A 46 10.51 -6.33 9.07
N GLU A 47 10.37 -6.68 10.35
CA GLU A 47 10.77 -7.98 10.90
C GLU A 47 10.01 -9.13 10.21
N MET A 48 8.68 -9.03 10.11
CA MET A 48 7.83 -10.06 9.51
C MET A 48 8.18 -10.35 8.04
N LEU A 49 8.64 -9.35 7.29
CA LEU A 49 8.98 -9.47 5.87
C LEU A 49 10.49 -9.64 5.61
N GLY A 50 11.31 -9.66 6.67
CA GLY A 50 12.77 -9.73 6.56
C GLY A 50 13.37 -8.55 5.80
N LYS A 51 12.88 -7.34 6.05
CA LYS A 51 13.35 -6.08 5.45
C LYS A 51 14.00 -5.19 6.50
N GLU A 52 14.84 -4.26 6.04
CA GLU A 52 15.56 -3.34 6.92
C GLU A 52 14.63 -2.29 7.56
N ALA A 53 13.57 -1.90 6.86
CA ALA A 53 12.59 -0.91 7.30
C ALA A 53 11.22 -1.14 6.65
N ALA A 54 10.20 -0.51 7.23
CA ALA A 54 8.86 -0.36 6.66
C ALA A 54 8.35 1.06 6.91
N MET A 55 7.28 1.46 6.22
CA MET A 55 6.67 2.77 6.37
C MET A 55 5.15 2.66 6.31
N LEU A 56 4.46 3.26 7.29
CA LEU A 56 3.01 3.37 7.28
C LEU A 56 2.57 4.39 6.23
N VAL A 57 1.60 4.00 5.40
CA VAL A 57 0.97 4.87 4.39
C VAL A 57 -0.54 4.83 4.55
N THR A 58 -1.22 5.87 4.06
CA THR A 58 -2.67 6.03 4.24
C THR A 58 -3.51 5.07 3.37
N SER A 59 -2.92 4.49 2.33
CA SER A 59 -3.58 3.56 1.43
C SER A 59 -2.57 2.70 0.65
N GLY A 60 -3.04 1.56 0.13
CA GLY A 60 -2.25 0.74 -0.80
C GLY A 60 -1.83 1.51 -2.06
N THR A 61 -2.70 2.40 -2.57
CA THR A 61 -2.37 3.30 -3.68
C THR A 61 -1.20 4.22 -3.34
N GLN A 62 -1.21 4.88 -2.18
CA GLN A 62 -0.05 5.68 -1.76
C GLN A 62 1.21 4.83 -1.63
N GLY A 63 1.11 3.62 -1.07
CA GLY A 63 2.25 2.70 -0.94
C GLY A 63 2.88 2.33 -2.28
N ASN A 64 2.05 2.01 -3.29
CA ASN A 64 2.51 1.76 -4.65
C ASN A 64 3.18 2.99 -5.26
N GLN A 65 2.56 4.17 -5.14
CA GLN A 65 3.12 5.40 -5.73
C GLN A 65 4.45 5.80 -5.08
N VAL A 66 4.57 5.71 -3.75
CA VAL A 66 5.85 5.92 -3.05
C VAL A 66 6.90 4.92 -3.53
N SER A 67 6.55 3.63 -3.64
CA SER A 67 7.47 2.60 -4.10
C SER A 67 7.98 2.89 -5.51
N ILE A 68 7.09 3.27 -6.43
CA ILE A 68 7.45 3.63 -7.80
C ILE A 68 8.39 4.84 -7.80
N MET A 69 7.99 5.94 -7.14
CA MET A 69 8.80 7.16 -7.09
C MET A 69 10.16 6.98 -6.39
N THR A 70 10.28 5.98 -5.52
CA THR A 70 11.56 5.63 -4.87
C THR A 70 12.46 4.83 -5.80
N HIS A 71 11.88 3.99 -6.66
CA HIS A 71 12.62 3.09 -7.54
C HIS A 71 12.90 3.64 -8.94
N THR A 72 12.30 4.76 -9.32
CA THR A 72 12.40 5.30 -10.68
C THR A 72 12.57 6.82 -10.72
N HIS A 73 12.95 7.29 -11.90
CA HIS A 73 13.00 8.70 -12.28
C HIS A 73 12.04 9.01 -13.45
N PRO A 74 11.61 10.27 -13.62
CA PRO A 74 10.79 10.66 -14.77
C PRO A 74 11.45 10.27 -16.10
N GLY A 75 10.67 9.68 -16.99
CA GLY A 75 11.12 9.15 -18.29
C GLY A 75 11.57 7.68 -18.26
N GLU A 76 11.66 7.06 -17.08
CA GLU A 76 11.92 5.62 -16.96
C GLU A 76 10.64 4.78 -17.12
N GLU A 77 10.79 3.46 -17.09
CA GLU A 77 9.73 2.49 -17.34
C GLU A 77 9.64 1.44 -16.23
N ILE A 78 8.41 1.06 -15.86
CA ILE A 78 8.14 -0.14 -15.06
C ILE A 78 7.40 -1.19 -15.90
N ILE A 79 7.78 -2.46 -15.72
CA ILE A 79 7.07 -3.60 -16.30
C ILE A 79 6.02 -4.08 -15.31
N VAL A 80 4.77 -4.19 -15.75
CA VAL A 80 3.62 -4.57 -14.92
C VAL A 80 2.69 -5.52 -15.66
N GLU A 81 1.82 -6.22 -14.94
CA GLU A 81 0.74 -7.00 -15.54
C GLU A 81 -0.39 -6.11 -16.06
N GLU A 82 -1.01 -6.49 -17.17
CA GLU A 82 -1.96 -5.64 -17.92
C GLU A 82 -3.25 -5.24 -17.17
N ASN A 83 -3.62 -5.96 -16.11
CA ASN A 83 -4.79 -5.69 -15.28
C ASN A 83 -4.41 -5.38 -13.82
N CYS A 84 -3.14 -5.10 -13.53
CA CYS A 84 -2.70 -4.88 -12.16
C CYS A 84 -3.33 -3.60 -11.58
N HIS A 85 -3.39 -3.52 -10.26
CA HIS A 85 -4.04 -2.42 -9.55
C HIS A 85 -3.43 -1.05 -9.91
N ILE A 86 -2.10 -0.99 -10.03
CA ILE A 86 -1.31 0.21 -10.32
C ILE A 86 -1.78 0.93 -11.59
N ILE A 87 -2.11 0.19 -12.66
CA ILE A 87 -2.53 0.80 -13.93
C ILE A 87 -4.04 0.90 -14.08
N THR A 88 -4.80 -0.02 -13.46
CA THR A 88 -6.26 -0.10 -13.66
C THR A 88 -7.04 0.80 -12.69
N TYR A 89 -6.60 0.90 -11.44
CA TYR A 89 -7.40 1.46 -10.35
C TYR A 89 -6.76 2.65 -9.62
N GLU A 90 -5.57 3.09 -10.02
CA GLU A 90 -4.84 4.21 -9.40
C GLU A 90 -4.84 5.48 -10.25
N VAL A 91 -5.83 5.62 -11.14
CA VAL A 91 -6.15 6.86 -11.87
C VAL A 91 -4.95 7.43 -12.65
N GLY A 92 -4.10 6.55 -13.19
CA GLY A 92 -2.92 6.94 -13.97
C GLY A 92 -1.80 7.59 -13.14
N GLY A 93 -1.76 7.36 -11.82
CA GLY A 93 -0.79 7.96 -10.90
C GLY A 93 0.66 7.81 -11.35
N VAL A 94 1.03 6.68 -11.94
CA VAL A 94 2.40 6.42 -12.44
C VAL A 94 2.87 7.50 -13.42
N GLY A 95 2.04 7.85 -14.40
CA GLY A 95 2.37 8.88 -15.37
C GLY A 95 2.25 10.28 -14.79
N TYR A 96 1.19 10.54 -14.01
CA TYR A 96 0.89 11.89 -13.50
C TYR A 96 1.82 12.36 -12.38
N LEU A 97 2.12 11.49 -11.41
CA LEU A 97 2.90 11.82 -10.22
C LEU A 97 4.40 11.54 -10.42
N ALA A 98 4.73 10.39 -11.03
CA ALA A 98 6.12 9.96 -11.17
C ALA A 98 6.74 10.31 -12.53
N GLY A 99 5.93 10.63 -13.55
CA GLY A 99 6.43 10.86 -14.91
C GLY A 99 6.99 9.59 -15.56
N VAL A 100 6.50 8.42 -15.15
CA VAL A 100 7.03 7.09 -15.51
C VAL A 100 6.10 6.41 -16.50
N GLN A 101 6.67 5.69 -17.47
CA GLN A 101 5.92 4.87 -18.42
C GLN A 101 5.65 3.48 -17.86
N THR A 102 4.54 2.86 -18.28
CA THR A 102 4.23 1.47 -17.96
C THR A 102 4.31 0.57 -19.18
N LYS A 103 5.01 -0.56 -19.05
CA LYS A 103 5.00 -1.67 -20.01
C LYS A 103 4.12 -2.79 -19.47
N ALA A 104 2.88 -2.83 -19.97
CA ALA A 104 1.92 -3.88 -19.61
C ALA A 104 2.23 -5.20 -20.33
N LEU A 105 2.29 -6.29 -19.57
CA LEU A 105 2.42 -7.67 -20.06
C LEU A 105 1.16 -8.47 -19.78
N LYS A 106 0.80 -9.35 -20.72
CA LYS A 106 -0.31 -10.29 -20.53
C LYS A 106 0.05 -11.33 -19.49
N SER A 107 -0.94 -11.75 -18.70
CA SER A 107 -0.78 -12.78 -17.69
C SER A 107 -1.84 -13.87 -17.78
N ASN A 108 -1.60 -14.99 -17.10
CA ASN A 108 -2.63 -15.99 -16.84
C ASN A 108 -3.18 -15.77 -15.42
N LYS A 109 -4.38 -15.20 -15.32
CA LYS A 109 -5.05 -14.92 -14.04
C LYS A 109 -4.21 -14.07 -13.07
N GLY A 110 -3.54 -13.03 -13.58
CA GLY A 110 -2.73 -12.11 -12.78
C GLY A 110 -1.31 -12.62 -12.47
N VAL A 111 -0.93 -13.80 -12.96
CA VAL A 111 0.41 -14.36 -12.76
C VAL A 111 1.24 -14.18 -14.03
N LEU A 112 2.27 -13.34 -13.94
CA LEU A 112 3.29 -13.20 -14.98
C LEU A 112 4.10 -14.49 -15.08
N ASN A 113 4.39 -14.93 -16.31
CA ASN A 113 5.26 -16.06 -16.56
C ASN A 113 6.69 -15.51 -16.83
N PRO A 114 7.63 -15.65 -15.88
CA PRO A 114 8.99 -15.12 -16.02
C PRO A 114 9.82 -15.83 -17.09
#